data_AF-A0A7T0C1R6-F1
#
_entry.id   AF-A0A7T0C1R6-F1
#
_cell.length_a   1.000
_cell.length_b   1.000
_cell.length_c   1.000
_cell.angle_alpha   90.00
_cell.angle_beta   90.00
_cell.angle_gamma   90.00
#
_symmetry.space_group_name_H-M   'P 1'
#
loop_
_entity.id
_entity.type
_entity.pdbx_description
1 polymer ?
#
loop_
_entity_poly.entity_id
_entity_poly.type
_entity_poly.pdbx_seq_one_letter_code
_entity_poly.pdbx_strand_id
1 'polypeptide(L)' 'MQQEIIFIVEESPEGGLEARALGHSIFTIADDIESLKLMVRDAVHCHFDTPEKPSMIRLHCSHN' A
#
# COMPACT_ATOMS: atom_id res chain seq x y z
N MET A 1 -13.54 12.26 9.93
CA MET A 1 -13.13 12.22 8.51
C MET A 1 -12.68 10.81 8.24
N GLN A 2 -13.30 10.09 7.31
CA GLN A 2 -12.83 8.75 6.94
C GLN A 2 -11.70 8.95 5.93
N GLN A 3 -10.45 8.75 6.36
CA GLN A 3 -9.30 8.83 5.47
C GLN A 3 -9.22 7.50 4.70
N GLU A 4 -9.32 7.57 3.38
CA GLU A 4 -9.04 6.47 2.48
C GLU A 4 -7.65 6.64 1.90
N ILE A 5 -6.85 5.57 1.91
CA ILE A 5 -5.53 5.54 1.27
C ILE A 5 -5.58 4.59 0.08
N ILE A 6 -5.12 5.09 -1.06
CA ILE A 6 -5.10 4.32 -2.31
C ILE A 6 -3.65 3.95 -2.58
N PHE A 7 -3.40 2.67 -2.74
CA PHE A 7 -2.11 2.12 -3.15
C PHE A 7 -2.23 1.67 -4.60
N ILE A 8 -1.35 2.18 -5.46
CA ILE A 8 -1.17 1.68 -6.82
C ILE A 8 -0.24 0.49 -6.74
N VAL A 9 -0.67 -0.65 -7.27
CA VAL A 9 0.11 -1.88 -7.36
C VAL A 9 0.55 -2.07 -8.80
N GLU A 10 1.85 -2.19 -9.00
CA GLU A 10 2.53 -2.37 -10.29
C GLU A 10 3.46 -3.57 -10.22
N GLU A 11 3.65 -4.24 -11.34
CA GLU A 11 4.63 -5.32 -11.45
C GLU A 11 6.03 -4.73 -11.64
N SER A 12 6.96 -5.16 -10.78
CA SER A 12 8.32 -4.66 -10.80
C SER A 12 9.11 -5.27 -11.96
N PRO A 13 9.97 -4.51 -12.66
CA PRO A 13 10.83 -5.06 -13.72
C PRO A 13 11.84 -6.10 -13.20
N GLU A 14 12.16 -6.06 -11.89
CA GLU A 14 13.06 -7.01 -11.23
C GLU A 14 12.32 -8.27 -10.73
N GLY A 15 10.99 -8.32 -10.90
CA GLY A 15 10.12 -9.36 -10.38
C GLY A 15 9.45 -8.95 -9.06
N GLY A 16 8.25 -9.47 -8.82
CA GLY A 16 7.42 -9.13 -7.67
C GLY A 16 6.48 -7.95 -7.93
N LEU A 17 5.95 -7.41 -6.83
CA LEU A 17 4.88 -6.43 -6.81
C LEU A 17 5.29 -5.23 -5.98
N GLU A 18 5.16 -4.05 -6.59
CA GLU A 18 5.41 -2.77 -5.94
C GLU A 18 4.07 -2.11 -5.65
N ALA A 19 3.85 -1.72 -4.39
CA ALA A 19 2.71 -0.91 -3.98
C ALA A 19 3.16 0.48 -3.53
N ARG A 20 2.53 1.51 -4.09
CA ARG A 20 2.80 2.92 -3.79
C ARG A 20 1.54 3.64 -3.35
N ALA A 21 1.60 4.29 -2.18
CA ALA A 21 0.50 5.14 -1.73
C ALA A 21 0.36 6.43 -2.56
N LEU A 22 -0.88 6.79 -2.90
CA LEU A 22 -1.24 8.10 -3.43
C LEU A 22 -1.48 9.06 -2.26
N GLY A 23 -0.83 10.22 -2.31
CA GLY A 23 -0.93 11.26 -1.27
C GLY A 23 0.00 11.04 -0.08
N HIS A 24 0.68 9.89 0.01
CA HIS A 24 1.65 9.60 1.07
C HIS A 24 2.95 9.02 0.50
N SER A 25 4.07 9.28 1.17
CA SER A 25 5.37 8.72 0.77
C SER A 25 5.57 7.33 1.39
N ILE A 26 4.63 6.41 1.12
CA ILE A 26 4.69 5.01 1.58
C ILE A 26 4.86 4.12 0.37
N PHE A 27 5.90 3.29 0.41
CA PHE A 27 6.28 2.38 -0.65
C PHE A 27 6.56 1.02 -0.02
N THR A 28 6.04 -0.04 -0.63
CA THR A 28 6.22 -1.41 -0.15
C THR A 28 6.38 -2.33 -1.34
N ILE A 29 7.28 -3.29 -1.23
CA ILE A 29 7.58 -4.27 -2.28
C ILE A 29 7.44 -5.64 -1.66
N ALA A 30 6.87 -6.57 -2.41
CA ALA A 30 6.79 -7.96 -1.99
C ALA A 30 6.70 -8.90 -3.20
N ASP A 31 7.06 -10.16 -2.99
CA ASP A 31 7.02 -11.18 -4.04
C ASP A 31 5.59 -11.57 -4.46
N ASP A 32 4.64 -11.51 -3.52
CA ASP A 32 3.24 -11.93 -3.70
C ASP A 32 2.24 -10.91 -3.14
N ILE A 33 1.01 -10.91 -3.67
CA ILE A 33 -0.08 -10.02 -3.22
C ILE A 33 -0.40 -10.20 -1.73
N GLU A 34 -0.24 -11.41 -1.19
CA GLU A 34 -0.50 -11.70 0.22
C GLU A 34 0.52 -11.02 1.14
N SER A 35 1.80 -11.19 0.82
CA SER A 35 2.91 -10.51 1.49
C SER A 35 2.81 -8.99 1.34
N LEU A 36 2.45 -8.50 0.15
CA LEU A 36 2.25 -7.08 -0.12
C LEU A 36 1.16 -6.48 0.78
N LYS A 37 0.02 -7.15 0.93
CA LYS A 37 -1.05 -6.71 1.83
C LYS A 37 -0.58 -6.60 3.28
N LEU A 38 0.26 -7.54 3.73
CA LEU A 38 0.81 -7.53 5.09
C LEU A 38 1.75 -6.34 5.29
N MET A 39 2.68 -6.15 4.36
CA MET A 39 3.65 -5.05 4.34
C MET A 39 2.96 -3.68 4.27
N VAL A 40 1.95 -3.53 3.40
CA VAL A 40 1.16 -2.29 3.29
C VAL A 40 0.47 -1.96 4.61
N ARG A 41 -0.17 -2.95 5.26
CA ARG A 41 -0.85 -2.73 6.54
C ARG A 41 0.13 -2.34 7.64
N ASP A 42 1.28 -2.98 7.70
CA ASP A 42 2.34 -2.67 8.67
C ASP A 42 2.92 -1.26 8.43
N ALA A 43 3.24 -0.93 7.18
CA ALA A 43 3.73 0.38 6.80
C ALA A 43 2.73 1.50 7.12
N VAL A 44 1.44 1.30 6.84
CA VAL A 44 0.38 2.24 7.24
C VAL A 44 0.26 2.31 8.77
N HIS A 45 0.35 1.19 9.48
CA HIS A 45 0.30 1.20 10.94
C HIS A 45 1.49 1.90 11.60
N CYS A 46 2.68 1.82 11.00
CA CYS A 46 3.89 2.49 11.49
C CYS A 46 3.90 3.98 11.10
N HIS A 47 3.39 4.32 9.93
CA HIS A 47 3.38 5.69 9.42
C HIS A 47 2.28 6.56 10.04
N PHE A 48 1.12 5.99 10.35
CA PHE A 48 -0.01 6.71 10.91
C PHE A 48 -0.21 6.36 12.39
N ASP A 49 -0.22 7.39 13.24
CA ASP A 49 -0.57 7.23 14.65
C ASP A 49 -2.08 6.95 14.81
N THR A 50 -2.48 6.42 15.97
CA THR A 50 -3.83 5.90 16.25
C THR A 50 -5.00 6.83 15.85
N PRO A 51 -4.94 8.17 16.02
CA PRO A 51 -6.02 9.07 15.59
C PRO A 51 -6.05 9.38 14.08
N GLU A 52 -4.99 9.05 13.34
CA GLU A 52 -4.83 9.41 11.92
C GLU A 52 -4.90 8.19 11.00
N LYS A 53 -5.14 6.99 11.55
CA LYS A 53 -5.19 5.77 10.76
C LYS A 53 -6.32 5.81 9.72
N PRO A 54 -6.00 5.53 8.45
CA PRO A 54 -7.03 5.44 7.42
C PRO A 54 -7.98 4.29 7.75
N SER A 55 -9.28 4.53 7.56
CA SER A 55 -10.32 3.52 7.80
C SER A 55 -10.44 2.53 6.65
N MET A 56 -9.92 2.89 5.46
CA MET A 56 -10.00 2.06 4.27
C MET A 56 -8.68 2.12 3.48
N ILE A 57 -8.14 0.95 3.14
CA ILE A 57 -6.97 0.78 2.28
C ILE A 57 -7.45 0.16 0.97
N ARG A 58 -7.23 0.84 -0.15
CA ARG A 58 -7.57 0.35 -1.49
C ARG A 58 -6.30 0.02 -2.25
N LEU A 59 -6.16 -1.22 -2.69
CA LEU A 59 -5.10 -1.63 -3.61
C LEU A 59 -5.66 -1.60 -5.03
N HIS A 60 -5.05 -0.82 -5.90
CA HIS A 60 -5.41 -0.68 -7.30
C HIS A 60 -4.29 -1.28 -8.15
N CYS A 61 -4.50 -2.51 -8.65
CA CYS A 61 -3.58 -3.11 -9.61
C CYS A 61 -3.80 -2.45 -10.98
N SER A 62 -2.79 -1.74 -11.47
CA SER A 62 -2.78 -1.28 -12.86
C SER A 62 -2.33 -2.45 -13.72
N HIS A 63 -3.28 -3.11 -14.38
CA HIS A 63 -2.98 -4.09 -15.42
C HIS A 63 -3.09 -3.36 -16.76
N ASN A 64 -1.95 -3.00 -17.35
CA ASN A 64 -1.86 -2.51 -18.73
C ASN A 64 -1.51 -3.67 -19.66
#